data_AF-A0A497GD85-F1
#
_entry.id   AF-A0A497GD85-F1
#
_cell.length_a   1.000
_cell.length_b   1.000
_cell.length_c   1.000
_cell.angle_alpha   90.00
_cell.angle_beta   90.00
_cell.angle_gamma   90.00
#
_symmetry.space_group_name_H-M   'P 1'
#
loop_
_entity.id
_entity.type
_entity.pdbx_description
1 polymer ?
#
loop_
_entity_poly.entity_id
_entity_poly.type
_entity_poly.pdbx_seq_one_letter_code
_entity_poly.pdbx_strand_id
1 'polypeptide(L)'
;MPPRLLSLRVEDDSEVVFLRRVSTLKLVVRNESERILRKVCLAPPPLYREREEVKGRYSGLQLLWGGGYDKGALVTLPGDRIEMRPGEEGVVYFLVYPELTSPRVVDVPLDVLVEGRLVKRFSVKIRVLGRGLMSYVYRSRYSPRIHKELLDTVKRAVEEYGVPEVESKVWALGTPRPRVEVLLEGKRVALITGDVGSGFMHIGKIRVLTDLYIAEAVDLEKRKRCYWVVRTWFFWLNKSVFDEAPDAERVEVWVNPDTEMVDWLVTDAHWKEVVYKGPVECAWVRIEGGEHRSLVSKLVGLLKSYHPPKVRNMRLYAISPDSRDPRSSAVAINVG
;
A
#
# COMPACT_ATOMS: atom_id res chain seq x y z
N MET A 1 38.70 -3.60 2.52
CA MET A 1 37.29 -3.67 2.07
C MET A 1 36.72 -2.25 2.06
N PRO A 2 35.91 -1.85 1.06
CA PRO A 2 35.24 -0.56 1.11
C PRO A 2 34.35 -0.51 2.36
N PRO A 3 34.32 0.59 3.12
CA PRO A 3 33.47 0.71 4.30
C PRO A 3 32.00 0.46 3.92
N ARG A 4 31.30 -0.37 4.69
CA ARG A 4 29.87 -0.62 4.48
C ARG A 4 29.12 0.66 4.84
N LEU A 5 28.61 1.37 3.82
CA LEU A 5 27.87 2.62 4.04
C LEU A 5 26.44 2.34 4.56
N LEU A 6 25.75 1.40 3.93
CA LEU A 6 24.36 1.05 4.18
C LEU A 6 24.15 -0.47 4.07
N SER A 7 23.26 -0.99 4.90
CA SER A 7 22.68 -2.34 4.74
C SER A 7 21.19 -2.24 4.41
N LEU A 8 20.70 -3.27 3.72
CA LEU A 8 19.33 -3.38 3.25
C LEU A 8 18.85 -4.81 3.55
N ARG A 9 17.69 -4.94 4.18
CA ARG A 9 17.04 -6.23 4.40
C ARG A 9 15.56 -6.16 4.03
N VAL A 10 15.04 -7.28 3.54
CA VAL A 10 13.60 -7.46 3.37
C VAL A 10 13.03 -7.87 4.73
N GLU A 11 11.89 -7.29 5.10
CA GLU A 11 11.15 -7.64 6.32
C GLU A 11 9.83 -8.35 6.00
N ASP A 12 9.30 -9.06 6.99
CA ASP A 12 7.95 -9.66 6.97
C ASP A 12 7.68 -10.60 5.77
N ASP A 13 8.70 -11.30 5.25
CA ASP A 13 8.63 -12.14 4.04
C ASP A 13 7.97 -11.41 2.85
N SER A 14 8.11 -10.09 2.81
CA SER A 14 7.41 -9.21 1.88
C SER A 14 7.89 -9.31 0.43
N GLU A 15 8.96 -10.08 0.18
CA GLU A 15 9.37 -10.49 -1.15
C GLU A 15 8.51 -11.61 -1.74
N VAL A 16 7.62 -12.24 -0.96
CA VAL A 16 6.68 -13.25 -1.44
C VAL A 16 5.38 -12.57 -1.91
N VAL A 17 5.10 -12.68 -3.21
CA VAL A 17 3.96 -12.03 -3.86
C VAL A 17 3.18 -13.02 -4.73
N PHE A 18 1.96 -12.66 -5.13
CA PHE A 18 1.07 -13.55 -5.89
C PHE A 18 0.69 -12.95 -7.23
N LEU A 19 0.56 -13.80 -8.25
CA LEU A 19 0.17 -13.39 -9.61
C LEU A 19 -1.05 -12.47 -9.60
N ARG A 20 -0.93 -11.33 -10.30
CA ARG A 20 -2.00 -10.34 -10.52
C ARG A 20 -2.65 -9.84 -9.22
N ARG A 21 -1.90 -9.74 -8.11
CA ARG A 21 -2.36 -9.14 -6.85
C ARG A 21 -1.42 -8.04 -6.41
N VAL A 22 -1.94 -6.98 -5.78
CA VAL A 22 -1.09 -5.93 -5.21
C VAL A 22 -0.51 -6.43 -3.90
N SER A 23 0.80 -6.26 -3.74
CA SER A 23 1.57 -6.65 -2.56
C SER A 23 2.38 -5.47 -2.05
N THR A 24 2.65 -5.39 -0.75
CA THR A 24 3.63 -4.43 -0.24
C THR A 24 4.97 -5.13 -0.04
N LEU A 25 6.03 -4.58 -0.60
CA LEU A 25 7.41 -4.91 -0.29
C LEU A 25 7.92 -3.93 0.78
N LYS A 26 8.38 -4.47 1.91
CA LYS A 26 8.91 -3.72 3.05
C LYS A 26 10.41 -3.94 3.14
N LEU A 27 11.17 -2.86 3.01
CA LEU A 27 12.62 -2.87 3.10
C LEU A 27 13.07 -2.04 4.30
N VAL A 28 13.95 -2.59 5.12
CA VAL A 28 14.64 -1.86 6.19
C VAL A 28 16.03 -1.49 5.73
N VAL A 29 16.33 -0.19 5.82
CA VAL A 29 17.59 0.43 5.49
C VAL A 29 18.27 0.83 6.79
N ARG A 30 19.54 0.46 6.99
CA ARG A 30 20.32 0.84 8.16
C ARG A 30 21.57 1.61 7.76
N ASN A 31 21.83 2.71 8.46
CA ASN A 31 23.09 3.44 8.34
C ASN A 31 24.20 2.69 9.09
N GLU A 32 25.12 2.08 8.34
CA GLU A 32 26.27 1.33 8.87
C GLU A 32 27.53 2.20 9.00
N SER A 33 27.41 3.49 8.64
CA SER A 33 28.53 4.43 8.68
C SER A 33 28.54 5.26 9.97
N GLU A 34 29.68 5.87 10.25
CA GLU A 34 29.88 6.75 11.41
C GLU A 34 29.34 8.18 11.20
N ARG A 35 28.80 8.48 10.02
CA ARG A 35 28.28 9.81 9.65
C ARG A 35 26.77 9.81 9.48
N ILE A 36 26.16 10.99 9.61
CA ILE A 36 24.76 11.20 9.27
C ILE A 36 24.60 11.11 7.75
N LEU A 37 23.63 10.31 7.28
CA LEU A 37 23.26 10.22 5.87
C LEU A 37 21.97 11.00 5.63
N ARG A 38 21.96 11.84 4.59
CA ARG A 38 20.81 12.69 4.23
C ARG A 38 20.19 12.21 2.93
N LYS A 39 18.86 12.33 2.82
CA LYS A 39 18.11 12.07 1.59
C LYS A 39 18.46 10.72 0.95
N VAL A 40 18.43 9.66 1.76
CA VAL A 40 18.66 8.30 1.29
C VAL A 40 17.44 7.87 0.48
N CYS A 41 17.64 7.38 -0.74
CA CYS A 41 16.57 6.97 -1.65
C CYS A 41 16.88 5.60 -2.28
N LEU A 42 15.84 4.79 -2.45
CA LEU A 42 15.89 3.52 -3.19
C LEU A 42 15.14 3.70 -4.50
N ALA A 43 15.82 3.49 -5.62
CA ALA A 43 15.29 3.75 -6.94
C ALA A 43 15.50 2.54 -7.85
N PRO A 44 14.54 2.18 -8.72
CA PRO A 44 14.86 1.35 -9.88
C PRO A 44 16.03 1.96 -10.66
N PRO A 45 16.96 1.19 -11.24
CA PRO A 45 17.92 1.73 -12.18
C PRO A 45 17.21 2.40 -13.37
N PRO A 46 17.81 3.43 -14.01
CA PRO A 46 17.14 4.20 -15.07
C PRO A 46 16.51 3.37 -16.18
N LEU A 47 17.14 2.25 -16.56
CA LEU A 47 16.65 1.36 -17.62
C LEU A 47 15.33 0.65 -17.28
N TYR A 48 14.97 0.57 -16.00
CA TYR A 48 13.72 -0.05 -15.55
C TYR A 48 12.64 0.99 -15.26
N ARG A 49 12.95 2.29 -15.25
CA ARG A 49 12.01 3.36 -14.89
C ARG A 49 11.10 3.69 -16.06
N GLU A 50 9.82 3.85 -15.77
CA GLU A 50 8.85 4.39 -16.70
C GLU A 50 9.03 5.92 -16.76
N ARG A 51 8.91 6.48 -17.98
CA ARG A 51 9.26 7.89 -18.23
C ARG A 51 8.27 8.85 -17.55
N GLU A 52 6.98 8.55 -17.67
CA GLU A 52 5.89 9.43 -17.23
C GLU A 52 5.25 8.97 -15.92
N GLU A 53 5.61 7.77 -15.45
CA GLU A 53 5.03 7.19 -14.24
C GLU A 53 6.10 6.89 -13.21
N VAL A 54 5.72 6.94 -11.95
CA VAL A 54 6.59 6.66 -10.80
C VAL A 54 6.48 5.15 -10.51
N LYS A 55 6.97 4.43 -11.52
CA LYS A 55 6.89 2.98 -11.70
C LYS A 55 8.18 2.45 -12.31
N GLY A 56 8.57 1.27 -11.85
CA GLY A 56 9.65 0.47 -12.41
C GLY A 56 9.09 -0.84 -12.96
N ARG A 57 9.60 -1.32 -14.09
CA ARG A 57 9.13 -2.56 -14.73
C ARG A 57 10.27 -3.56 -14.88
N TYR A 58 10.09 -4.75 -14.30
CA TYR A 58 11.06 -5.83 -14.30
C TYR A 58 10.43 -7.08 -14.90
N SER A 59 10.56 -7.25 -16.22
CA SER A 59 10.03 -8.43 -16.93
C SER A 59 8.60 -8.77 -16.53
N GLY A 60 7.65 -7.83 -16.61
CA GLY A 60 6.25 -8.06 -16.24
C GLY A 60 5.93 -8.00 -14.74
N LEU A 61 6.90 -7.68 -13.88
CA LEU A 61 6.66 -7.23 -12.50
C LEU A 61 6.73 -5.71 -12.45
N GLN A 62 5.70 -5.08 -11.87
CA GLN A 62 5.68 -3.64 -11.63
C GLN A 62 6.05 -3.34 -10.19
N LEU A 63 6.94 -2.38 -9.99
CA LEU A 63 7.33 -1.84 -8.71
C LEU A 63 6.92 -0.37 -8.67
N LEU A 64 6.03 -0.01 -7.75
CA LEU A 64 5.45 1.32 -7.59
C LEU A 64 5.92 1.86 -6.24
N TRP A 65 6.13 3.17 -6.14
CA TRP A 65 6.52 3.81 -4.87
C TRP A 65 5.86 5.15 -4.71
N GLY A 66 5.54 5.53 -3.46
CA GLY A 66 5.17 6.89 -3.07
C GLY A 66 6.33 7.60 -2.35
N GLY A 67 6.09 8.84 -1.92
CA GLY A 67 6.91 9.48 -0.87
C GLY A 67 8.18 10.20 -1.32
N GLY A 68 8.07 11.23 -2.16
CA GLY A 68 9.03 12.34 -2.06
C GLY A 68 10.20 12.40 -3.04
N TYR A 69 10.37 11.46 -3.98
CA TYR A 69 11.38 11.60 -5.04
C TYR A 69 10.91 11.00 -6.37
N ASP A 70 11.04 11.76 -7.46
CA ASP A 70 10.56 11.39 -8.80
C ASP A 70 11.23 10.12 -9.36
N LYS A 71 12.44 9.82 -8.88
CA LYS A 71 13.27 8.71 -9.36
C LYS A 71 13.20 7.46 -8.47
N GLY A 72 12.67 7.55 -7.25
CA GLY A 72 12.64 6.43 -6.30
C GLY A 72 11.96 6.76 -4.96
N ALA A 73 11.88 5.79 -4.07
CA ALA A 73 11.28 5.95 -2.75
C ALA A 73 12.28 6.59 -1.78
N LEU A 74 11.91 7.69 -1.12
CA LEU A 74 12.74 8.34 -0.11
C LEU A 74 12.62 7.57 1.22
N VAL A 75 13.76 7.24 1.84
CA VAL A 75 13.80 6.74 3.21
C VAL A 75 13.42 7.90 4.13
N THR A 76 12.19 7.89 4.59
CA THR A 76 11.66 8.90 5.51
C THR A 76 11.43 8.24 6.87
N LEU A 77 11.90 8.89 7.93
CA LEU A 77 11.73 8.48 9.31
C LEU A 77 10.48 9.15 9.92
N PRO A 78 10.00 8.71 11.11
CA PRO A 78 8.91 9.36 11.81
C PRO A 78 9.07 10.88 11.93
N GLY A 79 7.97 11.60 11.74
CA GLY A 79 8.00 13.08 11.72
C GLY A 79 8.58 13.68 10.44
N ASP A 80 8.55 12.93 9.32
CA ASP A 80 9.04 13.37 8.00
C ASP A 80 10.56 13.66 7.95
N ARG A 81 11.32 13.06 8.87
CA ARG A 81 12.78 13.22 8.94
C ARG A 81 13.46 12.49 7.78
N ILE A 82 14.45 13.17 7.17
CA ILE A 82 15.21 12.67 6.00
C ILE A 82 16.70 12.45 6.31
N GLU A 83 17.06 12.50 7.59
CA GLU A 83 18.43 12.34 8.08
C GLU A 83 18.51 11.09 8.97
N MET A 84 19.37 10.16 8.58
CA MET A 84 19.64 8.90 9.28
C MET A 84 20.97 9.00 10.03
N ARG A 85 20.93 8.89 11.36
CA ARG A 85 22.11 8.86 12.23
C ARG A 85 22.84 7.51 12.11
N PRO A 86 24.12 7.43 12.51
CA PRO A 86 24.83 6.16 12.63
C PRO A 86 24.02 5.12 13.41
N GLY A 87 23.86 3.92 12.84
CA GLY A 87 23.09 2.83 13.43
C GLY A 87 21.56 2.97 13.35
N GLU A 88 21.02 4.11 12.90
CA GLU A 88 19.57 4.33 12.77
C GLU A 88 19.00 3.52 11.59
N GLU A 89 17.79 2.99 11.79
CA GLU A 89 17.05 2.22 10.80
C GLU A 89 15.85 3.03 10.28
N GLY A 90 15.57 2.92 8.99
CA GLY A 90 14.39 3.49 8.34
C GLY A 90 13.73 2.47 7.43
N VAL A 91 12.42 2.64 7.20
CA VAL A 91 11.63 1.72 6.37
C VAL A 91 11.29 2.37 5.04
N VAL A 92 11.32 1.57 3.98
CA VAL A 92 10.83 1.92 2.66
C VAL A 92 9.78 0.91 2.22
N TYR A 93 8.66 1.41 1.73
CA TYR A 93 7.56 0.61 1.21
C TYR A 93 7.43 0.80 -0.30
N PHE A 94 7.38 -0.31 -1.02
CA PHE A 94 6.99 -0.35 -2.43
C PHE A 94 5.70 -1.15 -2.58
N LEU A 95 4.87 -0.80 -3.55
CA LEU A 95 3.78 -1.66 -4.00
C LEU A 95 4.26 -2.49 -5.21
N VAL A 96 4.03 -3.78 -5.16
CA VAL A 96 4.45 -4.76 -6.17
C VAL A 96 3.21 -5.33 -6.83
N TYR A 97 3.17 -5.28 -8.16
CA TYR A 97 2.09 -5.87 -8.95
C TYR A 97 2.67 -6.74 -10.08
N PRO A 98 2.64 -8.09 -9.93
CA PRO A 98 3.14 -9.00 -10.95
C PRO A 98 2.07 -9.29 -12.01
N GLU A 99 2.22 -8.72 -13.20
CA GLU A 99 1.41 -8.99 -14.41
C GLU A 99 1.84 -10.28 -15.14
N LEU A 100 2.49 -11.18 -14.40
CA LEU A 100 3.04 -12.41 -14.93
C LEU A 100 1.94 -13.43 -15.23
N THR A 101 2.20 -14.31 -16.20
CA THR A 101 1.34 -15.43 -16.55
C THR A 101 1.67 -16.69 -15.74
N SER A 102 2.89 -16.80 -15.20
CA SER A 102 3.34 -17.97 -14.43
C SER A 102 4.20 -17.58 -13.22
N PRO A 103 4.23 -18.43 -12.16
CA PRO A 103 5.11 -18.24 -11.01
C PRO A 103 6.58 -18.22 -11.42
N ARG A 104 7.38 -17.38 -10.77
CA ARG A 104 8.86 -17.30 -10.95
C ARG A 104 9.51 -16.40 -9.90
N VAL A 105 10.82 -16.45 -9.82
CA VAL A 105 11.63 -15.46 -9.10
C VAL A 105 12.02 -14.34 -10.07
N VAL A 106 11.91 -13.09 -9.62
CA VAL A 106 12.32 -11.90 -10.37
C VAL A 106 13.39 -11.17 -9.56
N ASP A 107 14.56 -10.96 -10.16
CA ASP A 107 15.60 -10.11 -9.59
C ASP A 107 15.26 -8.64 -9.83
N VAL A 108 15.14 -7.88 -8.74
CA VAL A 108 14.80 -6.46 -8.75
C VAL A 108 16.01 -5.67 -8.25
N PRO A 109 16.88 -5.18 -9.15
CA PRO A 109 17.94 -4.27 -8.76
C PRO A 109 17.36 -2.93 -8.31
N LEU A 110 17.90 -2.40 -7.22
CA LEU A 110 17.60 -1.09 -6.65
C LEU A 110 18.90 -0.32 -6.42
N ASP A 111 18.97 0.87 -7.03
CA ASP A 111 19.99 1.87 -6.79
C ASP A 111 19.72 2.57 -5.46
N VAL A 112 20.74 2.62 -4.62
CA VAL A 112 20.73 3.41 -3.39
C VAL A 112 21.43 4.72 -3.68
N LEU A 113 20.66 5.80 -3.56
CA LEU A 113 21.12 7.16 -3.76
C LEU A 113 21.23 7.86 -2.41
N VAL A 114 22.34 8.56 -2.16
CA VAL A 114 22.49 9.46 -1.01
C VAL A 114 22.70 10.85 -1.58
N GLU A 115 21.82 11.79 -1.24
CA GLU A 115 21.81 13.14 -1.83
C GLU A 115 21.85 13.12 -3.37
N GLY A 116 21.14 12.14 -3.96
CA GLY A 116 21.05 11.96 -5.41
C GLY A 116 22.24 11.25 -6.08
N ARG A 117 23.31 10.93 -5.34
CA ARG A 117 24.48 10.20 -5.86
C ARG A 117 24.34 8.71 -5.62
N LEU A 118 24.59 7.90 -6.65
CA LEU A 118 24.63 6.44 -6.52
C LEU A 118 25.79 6.03 -5.61
N VAL A 119 25.47 5.34 -4.51
CA VAL A 119 26.47 4.83 -3.57
C VAL A 119 26.58 3.32 -3.58
N LYS A 120 25.49 2.62 -3.92
CA LYS A 120 25.42 1.15 -3.91
C LYS A 120 24.23 0.68 -4.73
N ARG A 121 24.31 -0.55 -5.23
CA ARG A 121 23.16 -1.27 -5.80
C ARG A 121 22.90 -2.53 -5.00
N PHE A 122 21.64 -2.78 -4.67
CA PHE A 122 21.18 -4.04 -4.10
C PHE A 122 20.29 -4.77 -5.11
N SER A 123 20.19 -6.10 -5.00
CA SER A 123 19.21 -6.88 -5.74
C SER A 123 18.27 -7.55 -4.75
N VAL A 124 16.98 -7.32 -4.90
CA VAL A 124 15.93 -7.99 -4.11
C VAL A 124 15.34 -9.11 -4.98
N LYS A 125 15.30 -10.33 -4.44
CA LYS A 125 14.72 -11.49 -5.12
C LYS A 125 13.25 -11.61 -4.77
N ILE A 126 12.36 -11.15 -5.65
CA ILE A 126 10.92 -11.26 -5.44
C ILE A 126 10.44 -12.63 -5.92
N ARG A 127 9.81 -13.41 -5.03
CA ARG A 127 9.24 -14.73 -5.33
C ARG A 127 7.77 -14.58 -5.67
N VAL A 128 7.44 -14.72 -6.96
CA VAL A 128 6.05 -14.66 -7.45
C VAL A 128 5.45 -16.06 -7.47
N LEU A 129 4.40 -16.26 -6.68
CA LEU A 129 3.67 -17.53 -6.53
C LEU A 129 2.31 -17.50 -7.25
N GLY A 130 1.77 -18.68 -7.54
CA GLY A 130 0.44 -18.85 -8.13
C GLY A 130 -0.70 -18.50 -7.15
N ARG A 131 -1.92 -18.34 -7.67
CA ARG A 131 -3.13 -18.02 -6.89
C ARG A 131 -3.72 -19.27 -6.19
N GLY A 132 -3.02 -19.77 -5.17
CA GLY A 132 -3.53 -20.81 -4.25
C GLY A 132 -4.18 -20.23 -2.98
N LEU A 133 -4.56 -21.09 -2.03
CA LEU A 133 -5.17 -20.67 -0.74
C LEU A 133 -4.36 -19.60 -0.01
N MET A 134 -3.02 -19.74 -0.02
CA MET A 134 -2.12 -18.77 0.62
C MET A 134 -2.25 -17.35 0.05
N SER A 135 -2.72 -17.20 -1.20
CA SER A 135 -2.94 -15.88 -1.79
C SER A 135 -4.13 -15.12 -1.20
N TYR A 136 -5.05 -15.83 -0.53
CA TYR A 136 -6.18 -15.26 0.18
C TYR A 136 -5.87 -14.92 1.65
N VAL A 137 -4.74 -15.36 2.20
CA VAL A 137 -4.36 -14.98 3.57
C VAL A 137 -4.20 -13.47 3.64
N TYR A 138 -4.97 -12.83 4.52
CA TYR A 138 -4.86 -11.39 4.74
C TYR A 138 -3.49 -11.00 5.27
N ARG A 139 -3.00 -9.85 4.79
CA ARG A 139 -1.78 -9.19 5.27
C ARG A 139 -1.98 -7.69 5.29
N SER A 140 -1.61 -7.03 6.37
CA SER A 140 -1.72 -5.57 6.48
C SER A 140 -0.80 -4.86 5.47
N ARG A 141 -1.03 -3.55 5.23
CA ARG A 141 -0.19 -2.78 4.29
C ARG A 141 1.24 -2.64 4.81
N TYR A 142 1.40 -2.32 6.10
CA TYR A 142 2.70 -1.93 6.68
C TYR A 142 3.38 -3.02 7.52
N SER A 143 2.68 -4.11 7.80
CA SER A 143 3.28 -5.39 8.21
C SER A 143 2.74 -6.50 7.29
N PRO A 144 3.27 -6.60 6.06
CA PRO A 144 2.75 -7.47 5.02
C PRO A 144 3.13 -8.95 5.20
N ARG A 145 3.14 -9.43 6.44
CA ARG A 145 3.51 -10.80 6.82
C ARG A 145 2.47 -11.81 6.35
N ILE A 146 2.94 -12.95 5.85
CA ILE A 146 2.08 -14.10 5.54
C ILE A 146 1.93 -14.96 6.80
N HIS A 147 0.79 -14.84 7.46
CA HIS A 147 0.41 -15.65 8.62
C HIS A 147 -0.05 -17.03 8.18
N LYS A 148 0.90 -17.96 8.02
CA LYS A 148 0.62 -19.35 7.55
C LYS A 148 -0.34 -20.09 8.49
N GLU A 149 -0.37 -19.72 9.76
CA GLU A 149 -1.32 -20.20 10.76
C GLU A 149 -2.79 -19.93 10.38
N LEU A 150 -3.07 -18.94 9.53
CA LEU A 150 -4.42 -18.64 9.04
C LEU A 150 -4.85 -19.51 7.84
N LEU A 151 -3.98 -20.38 7.32
CA LEU A 151 -4.29 -21.22 6.16
C LEU A 151 -5.49 -22.15 6.41
N ASP A 152 -5.60 -22.70 7.61
CA ASP A 152 -6.74 -23.56 7.96
C ASP A 152 -8.04 -22.78 8.05
N THR A 153 -8.00 -21.54 8.56
CA THR A 153 -9.19 -20.65 8.54
C THR A 153 -9.57 -20.31 7.11
N VAL A 154 -8.61 -19.92 6.27
CA VAL A 154 -8.84 -19.64 4.84
C VAL A 154 -9.45 -20.85 4.15
N LYS A 155 -8.92 -22.05 4.39
CA LYS A 155 -9.44 -23.29 3.83
C LYS A 155 -10.90 -23.52 4.25
N ARG A 156 -11.19 -23.45 5.55
CA ARG A 156 -12.56 -23.61 6.07
C ARG A 156 -13.52 -22.59 5.49
N ALA A 157 -13.13 -21.32 5.45
CA ALA A 157 -13.98 -20.26 4.89
C ALA A 157 -14.30 -20.48 3.41
N VAL A 158 -13.32 -20.93 2.62
CA VAL A 158 -13.54 -21.28 1.20
C VAL A 158 -14.41 -22.53 1.05
N GLU A 159 -14.24 -23.53 1.90
CA GLU A 159 -15.06 -24.76 1.89
C GLU A 159 -16.52 -24.47 2.29
N GLU A 160 -16.74 -23.59 3.26
CA GLU A 160 -18.06 -23.26 3.81
C GLU A 160 -18.84 -22.27 2.94
N TYR A 161 -18.18 -21.19 2.49
CA TYR A 161 -18.85 -20.07 1.83
C TYR A 161 -18.47 -19.91 0.35
N GLY A 162 -17.48 -20.65 -0.16
CA GLY A 162 -16.91 -20.42 -1.48
C GLY A 162 -15.98 -19.20 -1.53
N VAL A 163 -15.49 -18.85 -2.72
CA VAL A 163 -14.73 -17.60 -2.94
C VAL A 163 -15.64 -16.60 -3.64
N PRO A 164 -16.00 -15.47 -3.00
CA PRO A 164 -16.93 -14.54 -3.61
C PRO A 164 -16.33 -13.78 -4.79
N GLU A 165 -17.16 -13.45 -5.77
CA GLU A 165 -16.80 -12.54 -6.87
C GLU A 165 -16.66 -11.11 -6.35
N VAL A 166 -15.57 -10.45 -6.77
CA VAL A 166 -15.28 -9.05 -6.42
C VAL A 166 -15.08 -8.23 -7.68
N GLU A 167 -15.82 -7.13 -7.79
CA GLU A 167 -15.77 -6.21 -8.91
C GLU A 167 -15.54 -4.77 -8.43
N SER A 168 -14.94 -3.93 -9.28
CA SER A 168 -14.90 -2.50 -9.06
C SER A 168 -15.31 -1.75 -10.32
N LYS A 169 -16.35 -0.93 -10.21
CA LYS A 169 -16.92 -0.14 -11.30
C LYS A 169 -16.47 1.31 -11.17
N VAL A 170 -15.71 1.77 -12.15
CA VAL A 170 -15.23 3.16 -12.22
C VAL A 170 -16.15 3.95 -13.14
N TRP A 171 -16.84 4.92 -12.58
CA TRP A 171 -17.75 5.80 -13.32
C TRP A 171 -16.98 7.07 -13.71
N ALA A 172 -16.29 7.02 -14.86
CA ALA A 172 -15.30 8.02 -15.27
C ALA A 172 -15.73 8.97 -16.41
N LEU A 173 -16.96 8.88 -16.95
CA LEU A 173 -17.35 9.67 -18.13
C LEU A 173 -18.67 10.41 -17.93
N GLY A 174 -18.64 11.73 -18.13
CA GLY A 174 -19.83 12.59 -18.26
C GLY A 174 -20.52 13.04 -16.97
N THR A 175 -20.07 12.59 -15.80
CA THR A 175 -20.65 13.01 -14.51
C THR A 175 -19.76 14.04 -13.80
N PRO A 176 -20.33 15.08 -13.16
CA PRO A 176 -19.57 16.12 -12.45
C PRO A 176 -18.87 15.61 -11.18
N ARG A 177 -19.05 14.32 -10.82
CA ARG A 177 -18.46 13.67 -9.65
C ARG A 177 -18.05 12.24 -10.04
N PRO A 178 -16.75 11.96 -10.20
CA PRO A 178 -16.30 10.59 -10.45
C PRO A 178 -16.56 9.76 -9.20
N ARG A 179 -16.85 8.48 -9.38
CA ARG A 179 -17.08 7.55 -8.27
C ARG A 179 -16.62 6.15 -8.63
N VAL A 180 -16.23 5.41 -7.60
CA VAL A 180 -15.90 3.99 -7.68
C VAL A 180 -16.85 3.23 -6.77
N GLU A 181 -17.50 2.20 -7.32
CA GLU A 181 -18.32 1.27 -6.57
C GLU A 181 -17.58 -0.06 -6.46
N VAL A 182 -17.49 -0.60 -5.25
CA VAL A 182 -16.89 -1.92 -4.99
C VAL A 182 -18.02 -2.88 -4.68
N LEU A 183 -18.07 -3.98 -5.43
CA LEU A 183 -19.11 -4.99 -5.35
C LEU A 183 -18.53 -6.32 -4.82
N LEU A 184 -19.27 -6.98 -3.94
CA LEU A 184 -19.05 -8.35 -3.48
C LEU A 184 -20.30 -9.15 -3.82
N GLU A 185 -20.21 -10.18 -4.67
CA GLU A 185 -21.39 -10.94 -5.16
C GLU A 185 -22.49 -10.02 -5.72
N GLY A 186 -22.08 -9.00 -6.49
CA GLY A 186 -22.98 -7.98 -7.05
C GLY A 186 -23.54 -6.96 -6.04
N LYS A 187 -23.38 -7.17 -4.73
CA LYS A 187 -23.82 -6.24 -3.67
C LYS A 187 -22.77 -5.16 -3.43
N ARG A 188 -23.19 -3.90 -3.37
CA ARG A 188 -22.27 -2.77 -3.17
C ARG A 188 -21.85 -2.65 -1.72
N VAL A 189 -20.59 -2.99 -1.45
CA VAL A 189 -19.98 -2.95 -0.11
C VAL A 189 -19.23 -1.64 0.16
N ALA A 190 -18.82 -0.92 -0.89
CA ALA A 190 -18.27 0.43 -0.73
C ALA A 190 -18.63 1.36 -1.89
N LEU A 191 -18.82 2.64 -1.55
CA LEU A 191 -18.95 3.76 -2.47
C LEU A 191 -17.85 4.78 -2.17
N ILE A 192 -16.93 4.94 -3.13
CA ILE A 192 -15.80 5.87 -3.03
C ILE A 192 -16.03 7.04 -3.98
N THR A 193 -15.93 8.26 -3.44
CA THR A 193 -16.16 9.52 -4.15
C THR A 193 -15.03 10.51 -3.89
N GLY A 194 -15.11 11.71 -4.48
CA GLY A 194 -14.16 12.79 -4.22
C GLY A 194 -13.09 12.83 -5.31
N ASP A 195 -11.82 12.95 -4.91
CA ASP A 195 -10.70 13.06 -5.84
C ASP A 195 -10.30 11.71 -6.47
N VAL A 196 -11.29 10.93 -6.89
CA VAL A 196 -11.11 9.65 -7.60
C VAL A 196 -10.92 9.85 -9.10
N GLY A 197 -10.28 10.96 -9.51
CA GLY A 197 -9.65 11.07 -10.84
C GLY A 197 -10.45 11.78 -11.92
N SER A 198 -11.12 12.91 -11.63
CA SER A 198 -11.65 13.77 -12.70
C SER A 198 -11.79 15.24 -12.31
N GLY A 199 -10.72 15.83 -11.77
CA GLY A 199 -10.51 17.28 -11.87
C GLY A 199 -9.70 17.59 -13.13
N PHE A 200 -9.92 18.75 -13.76
CA PHE A 200 -9.17 19.28 -14.93
C PHE A 200 -7.62 19.22 -14.83
N MET A 201 -7.06 18.79 -13.70
CA MET A 201 -5.64 18.78 -13.34
C MET A 201 -4.95 17.41 -13.47
N HIS A 202 -5.71 16.30 -13.52
CA HIS A 202 -5.14 14.95 -13.76
C HIS A 202 -5.63 14.41 -15.11
N ILE A 203 -4.79 14.53 -16.14
CA ILE A 203 -5.09 14.07 -17.51
C ILE A 203 -5.09 12.53 -17.63
N GLY A 204 -4.83 11.79 -16.55
CA GLY A 204 -4.68 10.33 -16.53
C GLY A 204 -5.89 9.55 -16.01
N LYS A 205 -6.12 8.37 -16.60
CA LYS A 205 -7.03 7.35 -16.04
C LYS A 205 -6.44 6.86 -14.72
N ILE A 206 -7.13 7.06 -13.59
CA ILE A 206 -6.77 6.36 -12.35
C ILE A 206 -6.82 4.86 -12.59
N ARG A 207 -5.79 4.16 -12.14
CA ARG A 207 -5.82 2.71 -12.10
C ARG A 207 -6.41 2.28 -10.76
N VAL A 208 -7.51 1.53 -10.83
CA VAL A 208 -8.14 0.90 -9.66
C VAL A 208 -7.85 -0.60 -9.72
N LEU A 209 -7.32 -1.17 -8.64
CA LEU A 209 -7.10 -2.61 -8.51
C LEU A 209 -7.73 -3.10 -7.21
N THR A 210 -8.44 -4.23 -7.29
CA THR A 210 -9.17 -4.77 -6.15
C THR A 210 -8.78 -6.22 -5.91
N ASP A 211 -8.43 -6.52 -4.67
CA ASP A 211 -8.00 -7.84 -4.21
C ASP A 211 -8.94 -8.33 -3.08
N LEU A 212 -9.19 -9.63 -3.05
CA LEU A 212 -9.95 -10.30 -1.99
C LEU A 212 -9.03 -11.10 -1.08
N TYR A 213 -9.15 -10.90 0.23
CA TYR A 213 -8.47 -11.68 1.25
C TYR A 213 -9.48 -12.24 2.26
N ILE A 214 -8.98 -13.11 3.13
CA ILE A 214 -9.68 -13.70 4.25
C ILE A 214 -8.88 -13.40 5.49
N ALA A 215 -9.55 -12.86 6.50
CA ALA A 215 -8.94 -12.53 7.78
C ALA A 215 -9.81 -13.06 8.93
N GLU A 216 -9.18 -13.22 10.09
CA GLU A 216 -9.91 -13.36 11.35
C GLU A 216 -9.80 -12.04 12.13
N ALA A 217 -10.94 -11.58 12.64
CA ALA A 217 -10.98 -10.46 13.58
C ALA A 217 -12.05 -10.73 14.63
N VAL A 218 -12.00 -9.96 15.72
CA VAL A 218 -13.12 -9.93 16.67
C VAL A 218 -14.23 -9.06 16.12
N ASP A 219 -15.47 -9.56 16.21
CA ASP A 219 -16.68 -8.85 15.80
C ASP A 219 -17.13 -7.79 16.82
N LEU A 220 -18.24 -7.14 16.51
CA LEU A 220 -18.80 -6.09 17.36
C LEU A 220 -19.29 -6.62 18.73
N GLU A 221 -19.55 -7.93 18.82
CA GLU A 221 -19.99 -8.68 20.01
C GLU A 221 -18.82 -9.41 20.73
N LYS A 222 -17.57 -9.09 20.39
CA LYS A 222 -16.36 -9.69 20.98
C LYS A 222 -16.12 -11.18 20.63
N ARG A 223 -16.72 -11.69 19.55
CA ARG A 223 -16.51 -13.06 19.07
C ARG A 223 -15.49 -13.07 17.94
N LYS A 224 -14.64 -14.11 17.91
CA LYS A 224 -13.75 -14.33 16.78
C LYS A 224 -14.57 -14.73 15.55
N ARG A 225 -14.38 -14.01 14.44
CA ARG A 225 -15.09 -14.24 13.17
C ARG A 225 -14.13 -14.20 12.00
N CYS A 226 -14.52 -14.90 10.93
CA CYS A 226 -13.89 -14.80 9.63
C CYS A 226 -14.54 -13.68 8.82
N TYR A 227 -13.75 -12.96 8.01
CA TYR A 227 -14.22 -11.86 7.17
C TYR A 227 -13.69 -11.99 5.75
N TRP A 228 -14.54 -11.61 4.79
CA TRP A 228 -14.10 -11.25 3.45
C TRP A 228 -13.49 -9.85 3.48
N VAL A 229 -12.20 -9.75 3.21
CA VAL A 229 -11.49 -8.47 3.20
C VAL A 229 -11.29 -8.03 1.76
N VAL A 230 -12.08 -7.04 1.33
CA VAL A 230 -12.01 -6.47 -0.01
C VAL A 230 -11.15 -5.21 0.03
N ARG A 231 -9.95 -5.30 -0.55
CA ARG A 231 -8.97 -4.21 -0.60
C ARG A 231 -8.96 -3.59 -1.98
N THR A 232 -9.31 -2.31 -2.07
CA THR A 232 -9.29 -1.51 -3.30
C THR A 232 -8.16 -0.49 -3.23
N TRP A 233 -7.28 -0.51 -4.22
CA TRP A 233 -6.19 0.44 -4.40
C TRP A 233 -6.52 1.46 -5.48
N PHE A 234 -6.18 2.71 -5.21
CA PHE A 234 -6.27 3.83 -6.13
C PHE A 234 -4.86 4.33 -6.43
N PHE A 235 -4.44 4.25 -7.70
CA PHE A 235 -3.10 4.63 -8.11
C PHE A 235 -3.10 5.87 -9.00
N TRP A 236 -2.45 6.94 -8.53
CA TRP A 236 -2.18 8.17 -9.31
C TRP A 236 -0.76 8.14 -9.85
N LEU A 237 -0.49 7.29 -10.84
CA LEU A 237 0.88 6.98 -11.26
C LEU A 237 1.58 8.06 -12.08
N ASN A 238 0.82 8.99 -12.70
CA ASN A 238 1.38 10.01 -13.58
C ASN A 238 2.20 11.03 -12.80
N LYS A 239 3.40 11.35 -13.31
CA LYS A 239 4.21 12.48 -12.87
C LYS A 239 3.48 13.77 -13.27
N SER A 240 2.70 14.35 -12.36
CA SER A 240 2.07 15.65 -12.60
C SER A 240 3.15 16.75 -12.60
N VAL A 241 2.94 17.79 -13.41
CA VAL A 241 3.79 19.00 -13.42
C VAL A 241 3.71 19.76 -12.08
N PHE A 242 2.64 19.50 -11.31
CA PHE A 242 2.36 20.17 -10.04
C PHE A 242 2.51 19.26 -8.81
N ASP A 243 2.68 17.94 -8.98
CA ASP A 243 2.73 16.95 -7.89
C ASP A 243 3.68 15.77 -8.19
N GLU A 244 4.82 15.75 -7.50
CA GLU A 244 5.06 14.94 -6.29
C GLU A 244 4.56 13.45 -6.32
N ALA A 245 5.46 12.50 -6.01
CA ALA A 245 5.36 11.02 -6.13
C ALA A 245 3.94 10.40 -6.02
N PRO A 246 3.64 9.35 -6.80
CA PRO A 246 2.28 8.85 -6.95
C PRO A 246 1.73 8.43 -5.60
N ASP A 247 0.58 8.98 -5.29
CA ASP A 247 -0.17 8.54 -4.13
C ASP A 247 -0.76 7.17 -4.45
N ALA A 248 -0.78 6.30 -3.45
CA ALA A 248 -1.47 5.03 -3.53
C ALA A 248 -2.33 4.93 -2.28
N GLU A 249 -3.61 5.19 -2.47
CA GLU A 249 -4.58 5.14 -1.40
C GLU A 249 -5.30 3.80 -1.43
N ARG A 250 -5.68 3.38 -0.23
CA ARG A 250 -6.38 2.12 -0.02
C ARG A 250 -7.69 2.39 0.68
N VAL A 251 -8.74 1.75 0.18
CA VAL A 251 -9.98 1.52 0.92
C VAL A 251 -10.14 0.02 1.05
N GLU A 252 -10.19 -0.46 2.29
CA GLU A 252 -10.32 -1.87 2.60
C GLU A 252 -11.53 -2.09 3.48
N VAL A 253 -12.48 -2.92 3.04
CA VAL A 253 -13.70 -3.24 3.80
C VAL A 253 -13.69 -4.70 4.21
N TRP A 254 -14.11 -4.96 5.45
CA TRP A 254 -14.20 -6.29 6.04
C TRP A 254 -15.68 -6.64 6.16
N VAL A 255 -16.12 -7.54 5.29
CA VAL A 255 -17.51 -7.95 5.15
C VAL A 255 -17.72 -9.25 5.91
N ASN A 256 -18.71 -9.25 6.79
CA ASN A 256 -19.11 -10.41 7.55
C ASN A 256 -19.85 -11.38 6.60
N PRO A 257 -19.39 -12.63 6.44
CA PRO A 257 -20.01 -13.58 5.52
C PRO A 257 -21.43 -13.99 5.93
N ASP A 258 -21.78 -13.93 7.22
CA ASP A 258 -23.10 -14.35 7.73
C ASP A 258 -24.17 -13.27 7.57
N THR A 259 -23.78 -12.00 7.71
CA THR A 259 -24.71 -10.86 7.69
C THR A 259 -24.60 -10.01 6.44
N GLU A 260 -23.54 -10.20 5.65
CA GLU A 260 -23.15 -9.40 4.49
C GLU A 260 -22.91 -7.91 4.79
N MET A 261 -22.79 -7.56 6.08
CA MET A 261 -22.52 -6.20 6.54
C MET A 261 -21.03 -5.90 6.56
N VAL A 262 -20.68 -4.64 6.31
CA VAL A 262 -19.32 -4.11 6.52
C VAL A 262 -19.14 -3.77 8.00
N ASP A 263 -18.44 -4.64 8.72
CA ASP A 263 -18.18 -4.47 10.16
C ASP A 263 -16.95 -3.60 10.41
N TRP A 264 -15.94 -3.71 9.53
CA TRP A 264 -14.71 -2.93 9.63
C TRP A 264 -14.32 -2.30 8.31
N LEU A 265 -13.67 -1.15 8.41
CA LEU A 265 -13.04 -0.50 7.27
C LEU A 265 -11.66 0.02 7.69
N VAL A 266 -10.66 -0.22 6.85
CA VAL A 266 -9.29 0.27 7.01
C VAL A 266 -8.93 1.18 5.84
N THR A 267 -8.43 2.37 6.15
CA THR A 267 -7.84 3.33 5.19
C THR A 267 -6.46 3.75 5.67
N ASP A 268 -5.81 4.62 4.91
CA ASP A 268 -4.52 5.20 5.31
C ASP A 268 -4.69 6.69 5.68
N ALA A 269 -3.84 7.17 6.60
CA ALA A 269 -3.64 8.59 6.91
C ALA A 269 -2.16 8.86 7.24
N HIS A 270 -1.40 9.35 6.26
CA HIS A 270 0.02 9.74 6.36
C HIS A 270 0.89 8.71 7.10
N TRP A 271 1.19 7.59 6.43
CA TRP A 271 1.95 6.45 6.97
C TRP A 271 1.31 5.75 8.18
N LYS A 272 0.04 6.02 8.47
CA LYS A 272 -0.73 5.32 9.52
C LYS A 272 -1.92 4.62 8.89
N GLU A 273 -2.32 3.50 9.47
CA GLU A 273 -3.60 2.86 9.17
C GLU A 273 -4.68 3.49 10.08
N VAL A 274 -5.84 3.74 9.51
CA VAL A 274 -7.01 4.27 10.23
C VAL A 274 -8.13 3.24 10.13
N VAL A 275 -8.61 2.80 11.27
CA VAL A 275 -9.63 1.76 11.37
C VAL A 275 -10.96 2.37 11.82
N TYR A 276 -12.02 2.00 11.13
CA TYR A 276 -13.39 2.41 11.40
C TYR A 276 -14.27 1.18 11.68
N LYS A 277 -15.28 1.39 12.53
CA LYS A 277 -16.21 0.37 13.02
C LYS A 277 -17.63 0.63 12.52
N GLY A 278 -18.27 -0.41 12.01
CA GLY A 278 -19.65 -0.46 11.52
C GLY A 278 -20.65 -0.92 12.59
N PRO A 279 -21.71 -1.68 12.23
CA PRO A 279 -21.95 -2.31 10.92
C PRO A 279 -22.65 -1.34 9.95
N VAL A 280 -22.33 -1.42 8.66
CA VAL A 280 -23.06 -0.72 7.59
C VAL A 280 -23.23 -1.62 6.38
N GLU A 281 -24.33 -1.48 5.64
CA GLU A 281 -24.53 -2.25 4.39
C GLU A 281 -23.51 -1.84 3.31
N CYS A 282 -23.16 -0.56 3.27
CA CYS A 282 -22.23 0.01 2.31
C CYS A 282 -21.40 1.11 2.97
N ALA A 283 -20.07 0.98 2.94
CA ALA A 283 -19.16 1.99 3.44
C ALA A 283 -19.07 3.19 2.48
N TRP A 284 -19.25 4.40 3.01
CA TRP A 284 -19.15 5.64 2.23
C TRP A 284 -17.84 6.34 2.51
N VAL A 285 -16.99 6.43 1.50
CA VAL A 285 -15.66 7.00 1.59
C VAL A 285 -15.52 8.15 0.60
N ARG A 286 -14.93 9.26 1.06
CA ARG A 286 -14.56 10.38 0.21
C ARG A 286 -13.05 10.56 0.27
N ILE A 287 -12.39 10.40 -0.86
CA ILE A 287 -10.98 10.77 -1.03
C ILE A 287 -10.92 12.29 -1.14
N GLU A 288 -10.22 12.92 -0.22
CA GLU A 288 -10.01 14.37 -0.21
C GLU A 288 -8.76 14.71 -1.02
N GLY A 289 -8.76 15.83 -1.74
CA GLY A 289 -7.57 16.32 -2.45
C GLY A 289 -6.56 16.91 -1.46
N GLY A 290 -5.27 16.75 -1.72
CA GLY A 290 -4.20 17.19 -0.82
C GLY A 290 -4.11 18.71 -0.64
N GLU A 291 -3.66 19.15 0.55
CA GLU A 291 -3.29 20.55 0.81
C GLU A 291 -1.83 20.83 0.39
N HIS A 292 -1.63 21.50 -0.75
CA HIS A 292 -0.31 21.90 -1.24
C HIS A 292 0.24 23.18 -0.57
N ARG A 293 0.44 23.22 0.75
CA ARG A 293 0.91 24.48 1.37
C ARG A 293 1.89 24.30 2.52
N SER A 294 3.17 24.07 2.21
CA SER A 294 4.24 24.65 3.02
C SER A 294 5.46 25.07 2.16
N LEU A 295 6.02 26.26 2.41
CA LEU A 295 7.26 26.73 1.79
C LEU A 295 8.46 25.83 2.15
N VAL A 296 8.42 25.22 3.33
CA VAL A 296 9.46 24.32 3.84
C VAL A 296 9.55 23.05 3.00
N SER A 297 8.41 22.43 2.64
CA SER A 297 8.38 21.19 1.87
C SER A 297 9.08 21.36 0.51
N LYS A 298 8.78 22.44 -0.22
CA LYS A 298 9.48 22.82 -1.47
C LYS A 298 11.00 22.99 -1.29
N LEU A 299 11.44 23.46 -0.13
CA LEU A 299 12.85 23.78 0.16
C LEU A 299 13.69 22.54 0.51
N VAL A 300 13.09 21.52 1.16
CA VAL A 300 13.73 20.23 1.41
C VAL A 300 13.61 19.24 0.24
N GLY A 301 12.80 19.56 -0.78
CA GLY A 301 12.48 18.65 -1.87
C GLY A 301 11.50 17.55 -1.45
N LEU A 302 10.71 17.80 -0.41
CA LEU A 302 9.52 17.01 -0.06
C LEU A 302 8.35 17.71 -0.75
N LEU A 303 7.65 17.17 -1.72
CA LEU A 303 7.32 15.80 -1.95
C LEU A 303 5.90 15.46 -1.37
N LYS A 304 5.09 16.41 -0.85
CA LYS A 304 3.71 16.25 -0.31
C LYS A 304 2.56 16.57 -1.31
N SER A 305 1.94 15.51 -1.83
CA SER A 305 0.49 15.45 -2.05
C SER A 305 -0.04 14.22 -1.30
N TYR A 306 -1.14 14.36 -0.57
CA TYR A 306 -1.75 13.27 0.20
C TYR A 306 -3.27 13.31 0.03
N HIS A 307 -3.89 12.21 -0.38
CA HIS A 307 -5.31 12.11 -0.69
C HIS A 307 -6.08 11.29 0.37
N PRO A 308 -6.16 11.75 1.63
CA PRO A 308 -6.69 10.93 2.73
C PRO A 308 -8.13 10.48 2.44
N PRO A 309 -8.41 9.16 2.48
CA PRO A 309 -9.78 8.67 2.48
C PRO A 309 -10.48 9.07 3.80
N LYS A 310 -11.62 9.77 3.69
CA LYS A 310 -12.50 10.09 4.82
C LYS A 310 -13.77 9.27 4.79
N VAL A 311 -13.98 8.48 5.84
CA VAL A 311 -15.18 7.67 6.01
C VAL A 311 -16.31 8.51 6.59
N ARG A 312 -17.51 8.40 6.03
CA ARG A 312 -18.65 9.30 6.31
C ARG A 312 -19.73 8.66 7.19
N ASN A 313 -19.84 7.34 7.18
CA ASN A 313 -20.94 6.62 7.84
C ASN A 313 -20.49 5.52 8.82
N MET A 314 -19.23 5.52 9.23
CA MET A 314 -18.68 4.58 10.23
C MET A 314 -17.93 5.36 11.31
N ARG A 315 -17.79 4.78 12.50
CA ARG A 315 -17.13 5.43 13.65
C ARG A 315 -15.64 5.16 13.65
N LEU A 316 -14.81 6.17 13.89
CA LEU A 316 -13.37 5.98 14.08
C LEU A 316 -13.13 5.07 15.30
N TYR A 317 -12.31 4.04 15.12
CA TYR A 317 -11.96 3.08 16.17
C TYR A 317 -10.52 3.23 16.64
N ALA A 318 -9.56 3.21 15.70
CA ALA A 318 -8.14 3.26 16.03
C ALA A 318 -7.31 3.89 14.91
N ILE A 319 -6.11 4.37 15.26
CA ILE A 319 -5.09 4.86 14.34
C ILE A 319 -3.76 4.22 14.74
N SER A 320 -3.01 3.65 13.78
CA SER A 320 -1.70 3.06 14.09
C SER A 320 -0.67 4.12 14.49
N PRO A 321 0.43 3.70 15.14
CA PRO A 321 1.67 4.44 15.09
C PRO A 321 2.13 4.72 13.65
N ASP A 322 3.10 5.61 13.50
CA ASP A 322 3.73 5.91 12.21
C ASP A 322 4.51 4.67 11.72
N SER A 323 4.10 4.13 10.58
CA SER A 323 4.61 2.88 10.01
C SER A 323 6.05 2.99 9.50
N ARG A 324 6.63 4.19 9.52
CA ARG A 324 8.05 4.41 9.18
C ARG A 324 8.99 4.07 10.33
N ASP A 325 8.50 3.96 11.57
CA ASP A 325 9.30 3.34 12.64
C ASP A 325 9.35 1.83 12.36
N PRO A 326 10.55 1.24 12.13
CA PRO A 326 10.68 -0.20 11.88
C PRO A 326 10.16 -1.08 13.03
N ARG A 327 10.01 -0.52 14.23
CA ARG A 327 9.47 -1.21 15.41
C ARG A 327 7.96 -1.05 15.56
N SER A 328 7.32 -0.25 14.70
CA SER A 328 5.86 -0.10 14.73
C SER A 328 5.18 -1.37 14.25
N SER A 329 4.07 -1.71 14.92
CA SER A 329 3.11 -2.70 14.45
C SER A 329 1.97 -2.01 13.70
N ALA A 330 1.41 -2.71 12.70
CA ALA A 330 0.15 -2.34 12.07
C ALA A 330 -0.98 -2.26 13.11
N VAL A 331 -2.10 -1.58 12.79
CA VAL A 331 -3.27 -1.67 13.70
C VAL A 331 -3.74 -3.10 13.65
N ALA A 332 -3.60 -3.81 14.77
CA ALA A 332 -4.40 -4.99 14.99
C ALA A 332 -5.84 -4.50 15.19
N ILE A 333 -6.76 -4.95 14.33
CA ILE A 333 -8.19 -4.98 14.68
C ILE A 333 -8.25 -5.99 15.83
N ASN A 334 -7.95 -5.51 17.03
CA ASN A 334 -7.49 -6.37 18.10
C ASN A 334 -8.57 -7.39 18.44
N VAL A 335 -8.13 -8.63 18.30
CA VAL A 335 -8.82 -9.84 18.66
C VAL A 335 -8.75 -9.95 20.18
N GLY A 336 -9.66 -9.26 20.89
CA GLY A 336 -9.85 -9.43 22.34
C GLY A 336 -8.83 -8.70 23.22
#